data_AF-A0A9R0T933-F1
#
_entry.id   AF-A0A9R0T933-F1
#
_cell.length_a   1.000
_cell.length_b   1.000
_cell.length_c   1.000
_cell.angle_alpha   90.00
_cell.angle_beta   90.00
_cell.angle_gamma   90.00
#
_symmetry.space_group_name_H-M   'P 1'
#
loop_
_entity.id
_entity.type
_entity.pdbx_description
1 polymer ?
#
loop_
_entity_poly.entity_id
_entity_poly.type
_entity_poly.pdbx_seq_one_letter_code
_entity_poly.pdbx_strand_id
1 'polypeptide(L)'
;MLMHVPCVCTHFSAYLTLPLVLVFCFLLEVVVHDGVIREKPTTPEEARKFIQGYSQSHAATIGSVLVTNVKTGTRREGWDKSEVYFHKIPNEVVESLIEEGNVFYVAGGLLVEHPLTSPLVEAIVGTIDSVMGLPKALTEQLIKDSLQEP
;
A
#
# COMPACT_ATOMS: atom_id res chain seq x y z
N MET A 1 3.43 -1.13 -23.83
CA MET A 1 4.34 -1.19 -22.67
C MET A 1 3.48 -1.47 -21.45
N LEU A 2 3.16 -2.75 -21.20
CA LEU A 2 2.39 -3.13 -20.02
C LEU A 2 3.30 -2.91 -18.81
N MET A 3 3.07 -1.83 -18.07
CA MET A 3 3.60 -1.73 -16.72
C MET A 3 2.91 -2.84 -15.93
N HIS A 4 3.67 -3.89 -15.58
CA HIS A 4 3.30 -4.84 -14.55
C HIS A 4 3.06 -4.01 -13.29
N VAL A 5 1.80 -3.74 -12.95
CA VAL A 5 1.43 -3.18 -11.65
C VAL A 5 1.47 -4.38 -10.69
N PRO A 6 2.51 -4.52 -9.84
CA PRO A 6 2.55 -5.62 -8.89
C PRO A 6 1.45 -5.34 -7.87
N CYS A 7 0.41 -6.15 -7.89
CA CYS A 7 -0.68 -6.11 -6.93
C CYS A 7 -0.12 -6.20 -5.50
N VAL A 8 -0.38 -5.21 -4.64
CA VAL A 8 0.27 -5.06 -3.32
C VAL A 8 -0.29 -6.00 -2.23
N CYS A 9 -1.13 -6.98 -2.60
CA CYS A 9 -1.38 -8.17 -1.78
C CYS A 9 -0.29 -9.26 -1.96
N THR A 10 0.83 -8.94 -2.60
CA THR A 10 1.86 -9.91 -2.95
C THR A 10 2.74 -10.22 -1.75
N HIS A 11 3.00 -11.51 -1.53
CA HIS A 11 4.09 -11.95 -0.67
C HIS A 11 5.40 -11.36 -1.21
N PHE A 12 5.90 -10.29 -0.59
CA PHE A 12 7.18 -9.71 -0.97
C PHE A 12 8.31 -10.49 -0.30
N SER A 13 8.80 -11.54 -0.96
CA SER A 13 9.99 -12.26 -0.48
C SER A 13 11.25 -11.47 -0.86
N ALA A 14 11.68 -10.58 0.03
CA ALA A 14 12.95 -9.87 -0.11
C ALA A 14 14.11 -10.80 0.30
N TYR A 15 14.78 -11.41 -0.68
CA TYR A 15 16.02 -12.16 -0.44
C TYR A 15 17.20 -11.19 -0.39
N LEU A 16 17.52 -10.65 0.79
CA LEU A 16 18.78 -9.93 0.99
C LEU A 16 19.92 -10.95 1.16
N THR A 17 20.73 -11.13 0.12
CA THR A 17 21.95 -11.94 0.15
C THR A 17 23.09 -11.18 0.85
N LEU A 18 23.00 -11.04 2.16
CA LEU A 18 24.13 -10.86 3.07
C LEU A 18 24.16 -12.08 4.01
N PRO A 19 25.34 -12.57 4.41
CA PRO A 19 25.57 -13.99 4.65
C PRO A 19 24.56 -14.61 5.61
N LEU A 20 23.70 -15.48 5.07
CA LEU A 20 22.93 -16.51 5.79
C LEU A 20 21.81 -16.07 6.75
N VAL A 21 21.10 -14.97 6.46
CA VAL A 21 19.80 -14.70 7.08
C VAL A 21 18.72 -14.64 6.00
N LEU A 22 17.98 -15.74 5.86
CA LEU A 22 16.75 -15.73 5.07
C LEU A 22 15.71 -14.99 5.90
N VAL A 23 15.46 -13.73 5.56
CA VAL A 23 14.39 -12.93 6.15
C VAL A 23 13.14 -13.14 5.31
N PHE A 24 12.13 -13.82 5.88
CA PHE A 24 10.81 -13.82 5.26
C PHE A 24 10.09 -12.54 5.70
N CYS A 25 9.71 -11.72 4.72
CA CYS A 25 8.94 -10.49 4.93
C CYS A 25 7.51 -10.72 4.45
N PHE A 26 6.53 -10.58 5.34
CA PHE A 26 5.13 -10.57 4.96
C PHE A 26 4.59 -9.15 5.04
N LEU A 27 3.96 -8.69 3.96
CA LEU A 27 3.35 -7.37 3.87
C LEU A 27 1.85 -7.55 3.67
N LEU A 28 1.07 -6.90 4.51
CA LEU A 28 -0.35 -6.70 4.28
C LEU A 28 -0.64 -5.22 4.29
N GLU A 29 -1.28 -4.75 3.23
CA GLU A 29 -1.76 -3.39 3.13
C GLU A 29 -3.29 -3.40 3.00
N VAL A 30 -3.93 -2.55 3.78
CA VAL A 30 -5.35 -2.26 3.64
C VAL A 30 -5.57 -0.75 3.56
N VAL A 31 -6.56 -0.35 2.75
CA VAL A 31 -7.02 1.03 2.70
C VAL A 31 -8.22 1.19 3.62
N VAL A 32 -8.21 2.22 4.45
CA VAL A 32 -9.30 2.58 5.36
C VAL A 32 -9.81 3.95 4.97
N HIS A 33 -11.13 4.09 4.90
CA HIS A 33 -11.78 5.36 4.63
C HIS A 33 -13.08 5.44 5.41
N ASP A 34 -13.28 6.53 6.16
CA ASP A 34 -14.40 6.72 7.08
C ASP A 34 -14.61 5.52 8.04
N GLY A 35 -13.52 4.93 8.52
CA GLY A 35 -13.55 3.78 9.43
C GLY A 35 -13.90 2.43 8.77
N VAL A 36 -14.06 2.39 7.45
CA VAL A 36 -14.35 1.17 6.69
C VAL A 36 -13.11 0.72 5.92
N ILE A 37 -12.77 -0.56 6.05
CA ILE A 37 -11.72 -1.19 5.24
C ILE A 37 -12.24 -1.37 3.81
N ARG A 38 -11.46 -0.92 2.83
CA ARG A 38 -11.71 -1.03 1.40
C ARG A 38 -10.64 -1.92 0.77
N GLU A 39 -11.08 -3.08 0.30
CA GLU A 39 -10.25 -3.97 -0.50
C GLU A 39 -10.27 -3.54 -1.98
N LYS A 40 -10.07 -4.49 -2.91
CA LYS A 40 -10.15 -4.23 -4.35
C LYS A 40 -11.62 -4.12 -4.75
N PRO A 41 -12.02 -3.06 -5.47
CA PRO A 41 -13.38 -2.99 -5.99
C PRO A 41 -13.61 -4.14 -6.97
N THR A 42 -14.81 -4.72 -6.93
CA THR A 42 -15.23 -5.83 -7.80
C THR A 42 -16.13 -5.38 -8.94
N THR A 43 -16.69 -4.18 -8.83
CA THR A 43 -17.62 -3.60 -9.80
C THR A 43 -17.26 -2.14 -10.11
N PRO A 44 -17.55 -1.63 -11.32
CA PRO A 44 -17.37 -0.22 -11.65
C PRO A 44 -18.09 0.72 -10.69
N GLU A 45 -19.28 0.36 -10.21
CA GLU A 45 -20.07 1.14 -9.27
C GLU A 45 -19.36 1.29 -7.92
N GLU A 46 -18.76 0.21 -7.44
CA GLU A 46 -17.96 0.19 -6.23
C GLU A 46 -16.69 1.03 -6.38
N ALA A 47 -15.96 0.88 -7.49
CA ALA A 47 -14.79 1.70 -7.80
C ALA A 47 -15.16 3.20 -7.82
N ARG A 48 -16.25 3.56 -8.49
CA ARG A 48 -16.81 4.93 -8.52
C ARG A 48 -17.04 5.47 -7.11
N LYS A 49 -17.71 4.68 -6.27
CA LYS A 49 -18.00 5.04 -4.87
C LYS A 49 -16.73 5.23 -4.05
N PHE A 50 -15.72 4.38 -4.25
CA PHE A 50 -14.46 4.48 -3.51
C PHE A 50 -13.72 5.76 -3.89
N ILE A 51 -13.50 5.97 -5.19
CA ILE A 51 -12.72 7.11 -5.71
C ILE A 51 -13.40 8.44 -5.38
N GLN A 52 -14.72 8.54 -5.58
CA GLN A 52 -15.47 9.75 -5.20
C GLN A 52 -15.47 10.00 -3.70
N GLY A 53 -15.45 8.95 -2.87
CA GLY A 53 -15.34 9.08 -1.42
C GLY A 53 -14.07 9.82 -0.99
N TYR A 54 -12.93 9.55 -1.65
CA TYR A 54 -11.65 10.21 -1.32
C TYR A 54 -11.62 11.71 -1.57
N SER A 55 -12.61 12.25 -2.30
CA SER A 55 -12.79 13.70 -2.46
C SER A 55 -13.40 14.38 -1.24
N GLN A 56 -13.97 13.61 -0.30
CA GLN A 56 -14.67 14.13 0.88
C GLN A 56 -13.84 13.98 2.16
N SER A 57 -13.05 12.90 2.24
CA SER A 57 -12.16 12.62 3.36
C SER A 57 -10.92 11.84 2.89
N HIS A 58 -9.91 11.76 3.75
CA HIS A 58 -8.65 11.11 3.42
C HIS A 58 -8.81 9.59 3.20
N ALA A 59 -7.87 9.02 2.46
CA ALA A 59 -7.62 7.59 2.46
C ALA A 59 -6.47 7.32 3.45
N ALA A 60 -6.61 6.34 4.33
CA ALA A 60 -5.53 5.87 5.17
C ALA A 60 -5.05 4.50 4.70
N THR A 61 -3.76 4.33 4.45
CA THR A 61 -3.15 3.02 4.23
C THR A 61 -2.59 2.51 5.55
N ILE A 62 -2.81 1.23 5.84
CA ILE A 62 -2.22 0.55 6.98
C ILE A 62 -1.41 -0.61 6.44
N GLY A 63 -0.08 -0.51 6.55
CA GLY A 63 0.87 -1.53 6.14
C GLY A 63 1.41 -2.26 7.36
N SER A 64 1.33 -3.59 7.40
CA SER A 64 2.01 -4.40 8.42
C SER A 64 3.20 -5.14 7.82
N VAL A 65 4.24 -5.31 8.63
CA VAL A 65 5.48 -5.98 8.25
C VAL A 65 5.80 -7.04 9.30
N LEU A 66 5.99 -8.29 8.85
CA LEU A 66 6.51 -9.37 9.67
C LEU A 66 7.85 -9.83 9.12
N VAL A 67 8.90 -9.71 9.93
CA VAL A 67 10.26 -10.18 9.64
C VAL A 67 10.53 -11.44 10.46
N THR A 68 10.86 -12.53 9.78
CA THR A 68 11.31 -13.78 10.42
C THR A 68 12.76 -14.06 10.10
N ASN A 69 13.62 -14.11 11.13
CA ASN A 69 14.96 -14.66 11.02
C ASN A 69 14.86 -16.19 11.01
N VAL A 70 15.02 -16.79 9.84
CA VAL A 70 14.85 -18.25 9.67
C VAL A 70 15.96 -19.06 10.36
N LYS A 71 17.12 -18.46 10.64
CA LYS A 71 18.22 -19.12 11.34
C LYS A 71 17.94 -19.28 12.83
N THR A 72 17.41 -18.24 13.47
CA THR A 72 17.16 -18.23 14.93
C THR A 72 15.70 -18.56 15.28
N GLY A 73 14.79 -18.47 14.31
CA GLY A 73 13.34 -18.55 14.54
C GLY A 73 12.73 -17.26 15.10
N THR A 74 13.54 -16.21 15.32
CA THR A 74 13.09 -14.94 15.88
C THR A 74 12.14 -14.23 14.91
N ARG A 75 11.04 -13.70 15.45
CA ARG A 75 10.07 -12.90 14.70
C ARG A 75 10.02 -11.47 15.25
N ARG A 76 9.90 -10.51 14.35
CA ARG A 76 9.69 -9.08 14.63
C ARG A 76 8.56 -8.60 13.76
N GLU A 77 7.60 -7.93 14.35
CA GLU A 77 6.45 -7.39 13.64
C GLU A 77 6.26 -5.91 13.96
N GLY A 78 5.67 -5.20 13.03
CA GLY A 78 5.27 -3.81 13.20
C GLY A 78 4.26 -3.41 12.14
N TRP A 79 3.71 -2.22 12.31
CA TRP A 79 2.82 -1.63 11.32
C TRP A 79 3.10 -0.14 11.19
N ASP A 80 2.77 0.40 10.03
CA ASP A 80 2.82 1.82 9.71
C ASP A 80 1.46 2.26 9.18
N LYS A 81 1.09 3.51 9.45
CA LYS A 81 -0.10 4.14 8.89
C LYS A 81 0.32 5.40 8.17
N SER A 82 -0.16 5.54 6.94
CA SER A 82 -0.02 6.77 6.16
C SER A 82 -1.39 7.23 5.69
N GLU A 83 -1.55 8.53 5.50
CA GLU A 83 -2.79 9.15 5.06
C GLU A 83 -2.54 9.96 3.80
N VAL A 84 -3.47 9.87 2.86
CA VAL A 84 -3.46 10.58 1.60
C VAL A 84 -4.70 11.44 1.51
N TYR A 85 -4.48 12.73 1.27
CA TYR A 85 -5.51 13.73 1.10
C TYR A 85 -5.56 14.08 -0.38
N PHE A 86 -6.75 14.02 -0.96
CA PHE A 86 -6.98 14.35 -2.35
C PHE A 86 -7.82 15.61 -2.44
N HIS A 87 -7.50 16.44 -3.43
CA HIS A 87 -8.45 17.41 -3.95
C HIS A 87 -9.65 16.68 -4.58
N LYS A 88 -10.72 17.43 -4.85
CA LYS A 88 -11.90 16.89 -5.50
C LYS A 88 -11.54 16.23 -6.83
N ILE A 89 -11.80 14.93 -6.94
CA ILE A 89 -11.53 14.13 -8.14
C ILE A 89 -12.67 14.35 -9.14
N PRO A 90 -12.41 14.89 -10.34
CA PRO A 90 -13.44 15.11 -11.36
C PRO A 90 -14.04 13.79 -11.84
N ASN A 91 -15.35 13.76 -12.12
CA ASN A 91 -16.03 12.55 -12.61
C ASN A 91 -15.39 11.99 -13.89
N GLU A 92 -14.88 12.84 -14.77
CA GLU A 92 -14.17 12.43 -15.99
C GLU A 92 -12.91 11.61 -15.68
N VAL A 93 -12.16 12.01 -14.63
CA VAL A 93 -11.01 11.23 -14.14
C VAL A 93 -11.47 9.90 -13.55
N VAL A 94 -12.56 9.90 -12.78
CA VAL A 94 -13.12 8.66 -12.21
C VAL A 94 -13.49 7.66 -13.30
N GLU A 95 -14.24 8.08 -14.33
CA GLU A 95 -14.61 7.17 -15.42
C GLU A 95 -13.38 6.72 -16.21
N SER A 96 -12.42 7.62 -16.49
CA SER A 96 -11.18 7.25 -17.19
C SER A 96 -10.39 6.16 -16.45
N LEU A 97 -10.27 6.27 -15.13
CA LEU A 97 -9.57 5.29 -14.29
C LEU A 97 -10.30 3.93 -14.26
N ILE A 98 -11.63 3.95 -14.27
CA ILE A 98 -12.46 2.74 -14.33
C ILE A 98 -12.37 2.06 -15.69
N GLU A 99 -12.42 2.84 -16.77
CA GLU A 99 -12.26 2.35 -18.15
C GLU A 99 -10.88 1.73 -18.38
N GLU A 100 -9.83 2.31 -17.79
CA GLU A 100 -8.47 1.76 -17.80
C GLU A 100 -8.37 0.42 -17.04
N GLY A 101 -9.21 0.24 -16.01
CA GLY A 101 -9.36 -1.02 -15.29
C GLY A 101 -8.29 -1.30 -14.22
N ASN A 102 -7.22 -0.51 -14.15
CA ASN A 102 -6.17 -0.65 -13.14
C ASN A 102 -6.72 -0.54 -11.70
N VAL A 103 -7.81 0.20 -11.51
CA VAL A 103 -8.50 0.37 -10.22
C VAL A 103 -9.03 -0.94 -9.63
N PHE A 104 -9.29 -1.97 -10.44
CA PHE A 104 -9.79 -3.27 -9.96
C PHE A 104 -8.69 -4.16 -9.38
N TYR A 105 -7.42 -3.79 -9.57
CA TYR A 105 -6.27 -4.58 -9.11
C TYR A 105 -5.59 -4.01 -7.86
N VAL A 106 -6.06 -2.87 -7.36
CA VAL A 106 -5.47 -2.15 -6.24
C VAL A 106 -6.46 -2.00 -5.08
N ALA A 107 -5.98 -2.15 -3.84
CA ALA A 107 -6.81 -1.93 -2.66
C ALA A 107 -7.25 -0.46 -2.61
N GLY A 108 -8.51 -0.22 -2.24
CA GLY A 108 -9.09 1.12 -2.26
C GLY A 108 -9.37 1.68 -3.67
N GLY A 109 -8.98 1.01 -4.75
CA GLY A 109 -9.35 1.39 -6.11
C GLY A 109 -8.72 2.68 -6.63
N LEU A 110 -7.60 3.13 -6.05
CA LEU A 110 -6.91 4.34 -6.49
C LEU A 110 -5.40 4.20 -6.33
N LEU A 111 -4.64 4.64 -7.35
CA LEU A 111 -3.18 4.68 -7.34
C LEU A 111 -2.75 6.13 -7.11
N VAL A 112 -1.81 6.40 -6.22
CA VAL A 112 -1.35 7.78 -5.92
C VAL A 112 -0.33 8.31 -6.94
N GLU A 113 0.36 7.39 -7.61
CA GLU A 113 1.38 7.64 -8.61
C GLU A 113 0.83 7.78 -10.03
N HIS A 114 -0.47 7.50 -10.22
CA HIS A 114 -1.08 7.51 -11.55
C HIS A 114 -1.14 8.94 -12.12
N PRO A 115 -0.86 9.17 -13.43
CA PRO A 115 -0.79 10.51 -14.00
C PRO A 115 -2.05 11.37 -13.81
N LEU A 116 -3.24 10.74 -13.75
CA LEU A 116 -4.51 11.44 -13.53
C LEU A 116 -4.81 11.74 -12.05
N THR A 117 -4.15 11.06 -11.11
CA THR A 117 -4.45 11.14 -9.67
C THR A 117 -3.35 11.85 -8.90
N SER A 118 -2.08 11.66 -9.30
CA SER A 118 -0.92 12.31 -8.70
C SER A 118 -1.05 13.84 -8.63
N PRO A 119 -1.55 14.55 -9.66
CA PRO A 119 -1.78 16.00 -9.58
C PRO A 119 -2.92 16.40 -8.62
N LEU A 120 -3.77 15.45 -8.23
CA LEU A 120 -4.90 15.65 -7.33
C LEU A 120 -4.54 15.33 -5.87
N VAL A 121 -3.34 14.84 -5.59
CA VAL A 121 -2.86 14.61 -4.23
C VAL A 121 -2.56 15.97 -3.59
N GLU A 122 -3.33 16.32 -2.58
CA GLU A 122 -3.19 17.56 -1.81
C GLU A 122 -2.06 17.46 -0.79
N ALA A 123 -2.04 16.36 -0.03
CA ALA A 123 -1.06 16.13 1.02
C ALA A 123 -0.92 14.64 1.31
N ILE A 124 0.27 14.26 1.79
CA ILE A 124 0.54 12.94 2.35
C ILE A 124 1.06 13.13 3.77
N VAL A 125 0.45 12.45 4.73
CA VAL A 125 0.92 12.38 6.12
C VAL A 125 1.48 10.98 6.33
N GLY A 126 2.78 10.88 6.61
CA GLY A 126 3.52 9.62 6.60
C GLY A 126 4.52 9.59 5.45
N THR A 127 4.75 8.43 4.84
CA THR A 127 5.70 8.30 3.73
C THR A 127 5.07 7.65 2.50
N ILE A 128 5.54 8.07 1.31
CA ILE A 128 4.99 7.59 0.04
C ILE A 128 5.19 6.08 -0.14
N ASP A 129 6.29 5.52 0.36
CA ASP A 129 6.56 4.09 0.32
C ASP A 129 5.60 3.28 1.18
N SER A 130 5.16 3.83 2.33
CA SER A 130 4.08 3.23 3.13
C SER A 130 2.72 3.30 2.45
N VAL A 131 2.43 4.40 1.75
CA VAL A 131 1.22 4.53 0.90
C VAL A 131 1.25 3.53 -0.26
N MET A 132 2.44 3.23 -0.79
CA MET A 132 2.63 2.23 -1.84
C MET A 132 2.79 0.80 -1.30
N GLY A 133 2.61 0.60 0.02
CA GLY A 133 2.54 -0.71 0.67
C GLY A 133 3.84 -1.35 1.14
N LEU A 134 4.96 -0.63 1.14
CA LEU A 134 6.19 -1.08 1.80
C LEU A 134 6.77 0.05 2.66
N PRO A 135 6.50 0.08 3.98
CA PRO A 135 7.12 1.04 4.89
C PRO A 135 8.60 0.69 5.07
N LYS A 136 9.49 1.31 4.29
CA LYS A 136 10.91 0.93 4.21
C LYS A 136 11.63 1.16 5.53
N ALA A 137 11.37 2.29 6.19
CA ALA A 137 11.99 2.61 7.47
C ALA A 137 11.65 1.57 8.55
N LEU A 138 10.37 1.20 8.65
CA LEU A 138 9.91 0.14 9.55
C LEU A 138 10.51 -1.21 9.17
N THR A 139 10.52 -1.54 7.88
CA THR A 139 11.07 -2.81 7.38
C THR A 139 12.55 -2.93 7.71
N GLU A 140 13.35 -1.88 7.46
CA GLU A 140 14.77 -1.84 7.81
C GLU A 140 15.00 -2.00 9.31
N GLN A 141 14.19 -1.33 10.13
CA GLN A 141 14.28 -1.43 11.58
C GLN A 141 14.00 -2.88 12.03
N LEU A 142 12.91 -3.48 11.58
CA LEU A 142 12.56 -4.86 11.94
C LEU A 142 13.62 -5.87 11.48
N ILE A 143 14.23 -5.65 10.31
CA ILE A 143 15.37 -6.44 9.85
C ILE A 143 16.52 -6.32 10.85
N LYS A 144 16.96 -5.09 11.19
CA LYS A 144 18.04 -4.86 12.16
C LYS A 144 17.73 -5.50 13.52
N ASP A 145 16.51 -5.38 14.01
CA ASP A 145 16.08 -5.93 15.30
C ASP A 145 15.98 -7.46 15.31
N SER A 146 15.80 -8.08 14.13
CA SER A 146 15.80 -9.54 13.97
C SER A 146 17.21 -10.16 13.90
N LEU A 147 18.22 -9.32 13.64
CA LEU A 147 19.63 -9.72 13.54
C LEU A 147 20.38 -9.59 14.87
N GLN A 148 19.82 -8.85 15.83
CA GLN A 148 20.38 -8.75 17.17
C GLN A 148 20.15 -10.07 17.91
N GLU A 149 21.23 -10.66 18.43
CA GLU A 149 21.16 -11.80 19.35
C GLU A 149 20.55 -11.33 20.70
N PRO A 150 19.76 -12.17 21.38
CA PRO A 150 19.19 -11.85 22.69
C PRO A 150 20.24 -11.66 23.80
#